data_AF-A0AA86GJB6-F1
#
_entry.id   AF-A0AA86GJB6-F1
#
_cell.length_a   1.000
_cell.length_b   1.000
_cell.length_c   1.000
_cell.angle_alpha   90.00
_cell.angle_beta   90.00
_cell.angle_gamma   90.00
#
_symmetry.space_group_name_H-M   'P 1'
#
loop_
_entity.id
_entity.type
_entity.pdbx_description
1 polymer ?
#
loop_
_entity_poly.entity_id
_entity_poly.type
_entity_poly.pdbx_seq_one_letter_code
_entity_poly.pdbx_strand_id
1 'polypeptide(L)'
;MREWVVKRRERTKQLIELGGLVVKAGLVDLAGDDRATLYGAFLAVADKLRGEDRDYALVRWQRKGKRAFEAEQEAARDERSSPVPARGQGDGR
;
A
#
# COMPACT_ATOMS: atom_id res chain seq x y z
N MET A 1 -20.06 -27.68 -0.90
CA MET A 1 -19.30 -27.31 0.33
C MET A 1 -17.97 -26.59 0.03
N ARG A 2 -17.16 -27.00 -0.98
CA ARG A 2 -15.87 -26.35 -1.31
C ARG A 2 -15.97 -24.91 -1.86
N GLU A 3 -17.00 -24.61 -2.65
CA GLU A 3 -17.12 -23.32 -3.33
C GLU A 3 -17.24 -22.12 -2.36
N TRP A 4 -18.04 -22.26 -1.29
CA TRP A 4 -18.16 -21.21 -0.27
C TRP A 4 -16.84 -20.94 0.46
N VAL A 5 -16.03 -21.97 0.74
CA VAL A 5 -14.70 -21.82 1.36
C VAL A 5 -13.77 -21.03 0.45
N VAL A 6 -13.76 -21.36 -0.84
CA VAL A 6 -12.94 -20.67 -1.85
C VAL A 6 -13.34 -19.20 -1.94
N LYS A 7 -14.64 -18.90 -2.13
CA LYS A 7 -15.15 -17.53 -2.17
C LYS A 7 -14.81 -16.73 -0.91
N ARG A 8 -14.88 -17.36 0.28
CA ARG A 8 -14.51 -16.71 1.54
C ARG A 8 -13.03 -16.37 1.59
N ARG A 9 -12.15 -17.28 1.16
CA ARG A 9 -10.71 -17.03 1.11
C ARG A 9 -10.36 -15.91 0.14
N GLU A 10 -10.96 -15.91 -1.05
CA GLU A 10 -10.78 -14.84 -2.04
C GLU A 10 -11.21 -13.49 -1.50
N ARG A 11 -12.40 -13.41 -0.87
CA ARG A 11 -12.89 -12.18 -0.25
C ARG A 11 -11.97 -11.68 0.85
N THR A 12 -11.51 -12.56 1.74
CA THR A 12 -10.59 -12.18 2.82
C THR A 12 -9.28 -11.67 2.23
N LYS A 13 -8.71 -12.36 1.25
CA LYS A 13 -7.48 -11.94 0.57
C LYS A 13 -7.64 -10.55 -0.05
N GLN A 14 -8.72 -10.34 -0.81
CA GLN A 14 -9.00 -9.05 -1.43
C GLN A 14 -9.13 -7.92 -0.40
N LEU A 15 -9.85 -8.15 0.71
CA LEU A 15 -10.01 -7.13 1.76
C LEU A 15 -8.69 -6.81 2.47
N ILE A 16 -7.84 -7.82 2.69
CA ILE A 16 -6.50 -7.62 3.27
C ILE A 16 -5.62 -6.83 2.30
N GLU A 17 -5.63 -7.17 1.01
CA GLU A 17 -4.86 -6.44 -0.01
C GLU A 17 -5.30 -4.97 -0.08
N LEU A 18 -6.60 -4.71 -0.12
CA LEU A 18 -7.13 -3.34 -0.11
C LEU A 18 -6.77 -2.59 1.18
N GLY A 19 -6.90 -3.23 2.34
CA GLY A 19 -6.49 -2.65 3.63
C GLY A 19 -5.00 -2.33 3.67
N GLY A 20 -4.16 -3.21 3.11
CA GLY A 20 -2.72 -3.00 2.99
C GLY A 20 -2.35 -1.77 2.16
N LEU A 21 -3.15 -1.42 1.14
CA LEU A 21 -2.94 -0.18 0.37
C LEU A 21 -3.19 1.07 1.22
N VAL A 22 -4.15 1.03 2.14
CA VAL A 22 -4.45 2.16 3.05
C VAL A 22 -3.27 2.43 3.97
N VAL A 23 -2.72 1.38 4.56
CA VAL A 23 -1.53 1.46 5.43
C VAL A 23 -0.31 1.92 4.63
N LYS A 24 -0.05 1.31 3.47
CA LYS A 24 1.10 1.65 2.62
C LYS A 24 1.07 3.11 2.13
N ALA A 25 -0.12 3.64 1.84
CA ALA A 25 -0.28 5.04 1.45
C ALA A 25 -0.10 6.02 2.63
N GLY A 26 0.20 5.53 3.84
CA GLY A 26 0.36 6.34 5.05
C GLY A 26 -0.96 6.93 5.57
N LEU A 27 -2.11 6.50 5.03
CA LEU A 27 -3.39 7.14 5.33
C LEU A 27 -3.81 6.92 6.78
N VAL A 28 -3.46 5.78 7.37
CA VAL A 28 -3.76 5.49 8.79
C VAL A 28 -3.04 6.50 9.69
N ASP A 29 -1.74 6.70 9.48
CA ASP A 29 -0.95 7.63 10.29
C ASP A 29 -1.36 9.07 10.05
N LEU A 30 -1.55 9.46 8.79
CA LEU A 30 -1.94 10.82 8.39
C LEU A 30 -3.34 11.22 8.88
N ALA A 31 -4.28 10.25 8.94
CA ALA A 31 -5.63 10.48 9.42
C ALA A 31 -5.80 10.17 10.92
N GLY A 32 -4.74 9.73 11.62
CA GLY A 32 -4.81 9.34 13.03
C GLY A 32 -5.77 8.15 13.30
N ASP A 33 -5.84 7.20 12.37
CA ASP A 33 -6.79 6.07 12.36
C ASP A 33 -8.28 6.48 12.44
N ASP A 34 -8.62 7.73 12.10
CA ASP A 34 -10.01 8.16 12.04
C ASP A 34 -10.71 7.59 10.80
N ARG A 35 -11.54 6.58 11.05
CA ARG A 35 -12.34 5.89 10.03
C ARG A 35 -13.31 6.82 9.32
N ALA A 36 -13.85 7.84 9.98
CA ALA A 36 -14.77 8.78 9.35
C ALA A 36 -14.03 9.65 8.32
N THR A 37 -12.83 10.13 8.69
CA THR A 37 -11.94 10.87 7.79
C THR A 37 -11.50 10.01 6.60
N LEU A 38 -11.06 8.77 6.83
CA LEU A 38 -10.68 7.84 5.75
C LEU A 38 -11.86 7.57 4.80
N TYR A 39 -13.06 7.35 5.36
CA TYR A 39 -14.25 7.14 4.56
C TYR A 39 -14.59 8.37 3.72
N GLY A 40 -14.52 9.58 4.29
CA GLY A 40 -14.70 10.83 3.56
C GLY A 40 -13.70 11.01 2.41
N ALA A 41 -12.43 10.65 2.62
CA ALA A 41 -11.42 10.68 1.56
C ALA A 41 -11.75 9.71 0.41
N PHE A 42 -12.21 8.49 0.73
CA PHE A 42 -12.64 7.54 -0.30
C PHE A 42 -13.90 8.01 -1.04
N LEU A 43 -14.83 8.69 -0.38
CA LEU A 43 -15.98 9.30 -1.03
C LEU A 43 -15.55 10.37 -2.04
N ALA A 44 -14.59 11.23 -1.68
CA ALA A 44 -14.05 12.22 -2.60
C ALA A 44 -13.39 11.58 -3.85
N VAL A 45 -12.69 10.45 -3.67
CA VAL A 45 -12.16 9.66 -4.80
C VAL A 45 -13.29 9.10 -5.66
N ALA A 46 -14.34 8.55 -5.04
CA ALA A 46 -15.50 8.00 -5.75
C ALA A 46 -16.23 9.09 -6.55
N ASP A 47 -16.40 10.29 -5.98
CA ASP A 47 -17.01 11.43 -6.65
C ASP A 47 -16.18 11.88 -7.85
N LYS A 48 -14.84 11.93 -7.71
CA LYS A 48 -13.96 12.24 -8.84
C LYS A 48 -14.08 11.21 -9.97
N LEU A 49 -14.29 9.94 -9.65
CA LEU A 49 -14.47 8.86 -10.63
C LEU A 49 -15.87 8.80 -11.23
N ARG A 50 -16.87 9.42 -10.60
CA ARG A 50 -18.22 9.59 -11.18
C ARG A 50 -18.32 10.77 -12.14
N GLY A 51 -17.37 11.71 -12.09
CA GLY A 51 -17.32 12.89 -12.95
C GLY A 51 -16.71 12.64 -14.33
N GLU A 52 -16.74 13.69 -15.17
CA GLU A 52 -16.30 13.65 -16.57
C GLU A 52 -14.79 13.39 -16.73
N ASP A 53 -13.97 13.78 -15.74
CA ASP A 53 -12.51 13.59 -15.74
C ASP A 53 -12.03 12.18 -15.34
N ARG A 54 -12.95 11.21 -15.21
CA ARG A 54 -12.65 9.87 -14.68
C ARG A 54 -11.42 9.23 -15.33
N ASP A 55 -11.38 9.20 -16.65
CA ASP A 55 -10.33 8.46 -17.37
C ASP A 55 -8.96 9.13 -17.21
N TYR A 56 -8.94 10.46 -17.20
CA TYR A 56 -7.72 11.22 -16.92
C TYR A 56 -7.23 11.00 -15.48
N ALA A 57 -8.14 10.99 -14.51
CA ALA A 57 -7.82 10.69 -13.11
C ALA A 57 -7.25 9.28 -12.96
N LEU A 58 -7.88 8.28 -13.59
CA LEU A 58 -7.43 6.88 -13.55
C LEU A 58 -6.03 6.70 -14.14
N VAL A 59 -5.76 7.25 -15.33
CA VAL A 59 -4.44 7.13 -15.96
C VAL A 59 -3.36 7.78 -15.09
N ARG A 60 -3.63 8.96 -14.53
CA ARG A 60 -2.69 9.63 -13.63
C ARG A 60 -2.42 8.82 -12.37
N TRP A 61 -3.47 8.34 -11.70
CA TRP A 61 -3.32 7.60 -10.45
C TRP A 61 -2.65 6.25 -10.67
N GLN A 62 -2.97 5.55 -11.75
CA GLN A 62 -2.30 4.30 -12.13
C GLN A 62 -0.78 4.52 -12.31
N ARG A 63 -0.38 5.55 -13.06
CA ARG A 63 1.04 5.88 -13.27
C ARG A 63 1.75 6.29 -11.97
N LYS A 64 1.06 7.05 -11.09
CA LYS A 64 1.60 7.42 -9.78
C LYS A 64 1.79 6.20 -8.89
N GLY A 65 0.77 5.34 -8.78
CA GLY A 65 0.81 4.12 -7.99
C GLY A 65 1.90 3.18 -8.45
N LYS A 66 2.00 2.90 -9.76
CA LYS A 66 3.04 2.03 -10.32
C LYS A 66 4.45 2.49 -9.94
N ARG A 67 4.76 3.79 -10.10
CA ARG A 67 6.06 4.35 -9.73
C ARG A 67 6.35 4.24 -8.24
N ALA A 68 5.35 4.48 -7.38
CA ALA A 68 5.52 4.32 -5.94
C ALA A 68 5.85 2.87 -5.56
N PHE A 69 5.14 1.90 -6.15
CA PHE A 69 5.42 0.47 -5.94
C PHE A 69 6.81 0.05 -6.44
N GLU A 70 7.27 0.57 -7.56
CA GLU A 70 8.60 0.28 -8.10
C GLU A 70 9.68 0.85 -7.18
N ALA A 71 9.56 2.10 -6.75
CA ALA A 71 10.51 2.76 -5.86
C ALA A 71 10.62 2.04 -4.49
N GLU A 72 9.49 1.65 -3.89
CA GLU A 72 9.50 0.88 -2.63
C GLU A 72 10.19 -0.48 -2.78
N GLN A 73 10.01 -1.15 -3.93
CA GLN A 73 10.66 -2.43 -4.17
C GLN A 73 12.17 -2.29 -4.35
N GLU A 74 12.61 -1.23 -5.02
CA GLU A 74 14.02 -0.91 -5.19
C GLU A 74 14.67 -0.59 -3.84
N ALA A 75 14.06 0.30 -3.04
CA ALA A 75 14.53 0.60 -1.69
C ALA A 75 14.65 -0.66 -0.82
N ALA A 76 13.64 -1.53 -0.85
CA ALA A 76 13.67 -2.78 -0.11
C ALA A 76 14.75 -3.76 -0.61
N ARG A 77 15.13 -3.70 -1.90
CA ARG A 77 16.24 -4.51 -2.45
C ARG A 77 17.58 -3.96 -1.98
N ASP A 78 17.76 -2.65 -1.98
CA ASP A 78 18.99 -1.99 -1.56
C ASP A 78 19.27 -2.21 -0.06
N GLU A 79 18.23 -2.14 0.77
CA GLU A 79 18.32 -2.48 2.21
C GLU A 79 18.79 -3.91 2.44
N ARG A 80 18.29 -4.87 1.65
CA ARG A 80 18.69 -6.28 1.73
C ARG A 80 20.08 -6.55 1.16
N SER A 81 20.53 -5.71 0.23
CA SER A 81 21.84 -5.83 -0.42
C SER A 81 22.96 -5.11 0.35
N SER A 82 22.64 -4.34 1.39
CA SER A 82 23.63 -3.66 2.22
C SER A 82 24.41 -4.66 3.07
N PRO A 83 25.75 -4.73 2.95
CA PRO A 83 26.54 -5.64 3.76
C PRO A 83 26.44 -5.25 5.23
N VAL A 84 26.06 -6.20 6.09
CA VAL A 84 26.12 -6.03 7.55
C VAL A 84 27.54 -5.58 7.91
N PRO A 85 27.73 -4.44 8.60
CA PRO A 85 29.07 -4.02 8.99
C PRO A 85 29.67 -5.13 9.85
N ALA A 86 30.79 -5.69 9.37
CA ALA A 86 31.54 -6.71 10.09
C ALA A 86 31.81 -6.16 11.50
N ARG A 87 31.17 -6.76 12.52
CA ARG A 87 31.41 -6.39 13.91
C ARG A 87 32.91 -6.46 14.14
N GLY A 88 33.49 -5.29 14.38
CA GLY A 88 34.90 -5.14 14.70
C GLY A 88 35.25 -6.10 15.82
N GLN A 89 36.23 -6.94 15.53
CA GLN A 89 36.93 -7.76 16.50
C GLN A 89 37.66 -6.79 17.43
N GLY A 90 36.94 -6.34 18.47
CA GLY A 90 37.45 -5.51 19.55
C GLY A 90 38.33 -6.37 20.42
N ASP A 91 39.61 -6.31 20.09
CA ASP A 91 40.77 -6.82 20.82
C ASP A 91 40.58 -6.78 22.34
N GLY A 92 40.62 -7.95 22.96
CA GLY A 92 40.57 -8.10 24.41
C GLY A 92 41.89 -7.64 25.01
N ARG A 93 41.83 -6.55 25.79
CA ARG A 93 42.85 -6.21 26.77
C ARG A 93 42.26 -6.29 28.17
#